data_AF-A0A522AQL3-F1
#
_entry.id   AF-A0A522AQL3-F1
#
_cell.length_a   1.000
_cell.length_b   1.000
_cell.length_c   1.000
_cell.angle_alpha   90.00
_cell.angle_beta   90.00
_cell.angle_gamma   90.00
#
_symmetry.space_group_name_H-M   'P 1'
#
loop_
_entity.id
_entity.type
_entity.pdbx_description
1 polymer ?
#
loop_
_entity_poly.entity_id
_entity_poly.type
_entity_poly.pdbx_seq_one_letter_code
_entity_poly.pdbx_strand_id
1 'polypeptide(L)'
;MRTKLDPDDEFFIPDVIGIDWSKAEVGRHARKPGEKTEIFVDGAVAYQLRLIPSNNVLATFESTLDAWPVIIATIEAGRSPRTLALDAILIDGTAELVSAGPRLEMWARHNNGEPNPYGDLWAEMPRRVAETVA
;
A
#
# COMPACT_ATOMS: atom_id res chain seq x y z
N MET A 1 -16.02 31.37 -32.29
CA MET A 1 -16.26 30.00 -32.79
C MET A 1 -15.87 29.04 -31.69
N ARG A 2 -16.85 28.31 -31.13
CA ARG A 2 -16.64 27.23 -30.15
C ARG A 2 -16.36 25.96 -30.94
N THR A 3 -15.13 25.47 -30.93
CA THR A 3 -14.82 24.11 -31.39
C THR A 3 -15.32 23.16 -30.33
N LYS A 4 -16.33 22.37 -30.70
CA LYS A 4 -16.80 21.23 -29.93
C LYS A 4 -15.64 20.22 -29.88
N LEU A 5 -15.30 19.73 -28.69
CA LEU A 5 -14.46 18.56 -28.52
C LEU A 5 -15.26 17.34 -29.00
N ASP A 6 -14.66 16.54 -29.87
CA ASP A 6 -15.21 15.27 -30.34
C ASP A 6 -15.20 14.23 -29.18
N PRO A 7 -16.24 13.39 -29.06
CA PRO A 7 -16.35 12.38 -28.00
C PRO A 7 -15.51 11.13 -28.23
N ASP A 8 -14.66 11.11 -29.27
CA ASP A 8 -13.88 9.94 -29.70
C ASP A 8 -12.38 10.04 -29.36
N ASP A 9 -11.97 11.02 -28.53
CA ASP A 9 -10.69 10.94 -27.82
C ASP A 9 -10.82 9.91 -26.69
N GLU A 10 -10.88 8.65 -27.10
CA GLU A 10 -10.71 7.47 -26.27
C GLU A 10 -9.42 7.67 -25.46
N PHE A 11 -9.60 7.97 -24.17
CA PHE A 11 -8.56 7.81 -23.18
C PHE A 11 -7.97 6.42 -23.38
N PHE A 12 -6.72 6.38 -23.83
CA PHE A 12 -5.93 5.18 -23.96
C PHE A 12 -5.74 4.58 -22.55
N ILE A 13 -6.76 3.89 -22.04
CA ILE A 13 -6.61 2.93 -20.96
C ILE A 13 -6.01 1.72 -21.66
N PRO A 14 -4.72 1.40 -21.48
CA PRO A 14 -4.14 0.25 -22.14
C PRO A 14 -4.98 -0.97 -21.78
N ASP A 15 -5.45 -1.64 -22.82
CA ASP A 15 -6.38 -2.76 -22.77
C ASP A 15 -5.81 -3.86 -21.87
N VAL A 16 -6.31 -3.95 -20.63
CA VAL A 16 -5.86 -4.90 -19.58
C VAL A 16 -6.19 -6.35 -19.97
N ILE A 17 -6.88 -6.54 -21.09
CA ILE A 17 -7.39 -7.80 -21.64
C ILE A 17 -6.27 -8.67 -22.25
N GLY A 18 -5.05 -8.14 -22.43
CA GLY A 18 -3.89 -8.88 -22.94
C GLY A 18 -2.85 -9.31 -21.88
N ILE A 19 -3.07 -8.99 -20.60
CA ILE A 19 -2.09 -9.35 -19.56
C ILE A 19 -2.20 -10.84 -19.26
N ASP A 20 -1.19 -11.58 -19.68
CA ASP A 20 -0.98 -12.98 -19.32
C ASP A 20 -0.61 -13.09 -17.84
N TRP A 21 -1.63 -13.14 -16.98
CA TRP A 21 -1.48 -13.37 -15.53
C TRP A 21 -0.83 -14.73 -15.20
N SER A 22 -0.68 -15.65 -16.17
CA SER A 22 0.03 -16.92 -15.93
C SER A 22 1.54 -16.74 -15.75
N LYS A 23 2.09 -15.58 -16.16
CA LYS A 23 3.47 -15.15 -15.87
C LYS A 23 3.56 -14.15 -14.73
N ALA A 24 2.45 -13.79 -14.09
CA ALA A 24 2.48 -12.98 -12.89
C ALA A 24 3.11 -13.82 -11.77
N GLU A 25 4.44 -13.71 -11.65
CA GLU A 25 5.15 -14.24 -10.50
C GLU A 25 4.67 -13.47 -9.28
N VAL A 26 3.80 -14.09 -8.48
CA VAL A 26 3.66 -13.74 -7.07
C VAL A 26 5.03 -14.02 -6.48
N GLY A 27 5.90 -13.01 -6.45
CA GLY A 27 7.29 -13.12 -6.04
C GLY A 27 7.39 -13.77 -4.66
N ARG A 28 7.49 -15.10 -4.65
CA ARG A 28 7.88 -15.92 -3.50
C ARG A 28 9.40 -16.06 -3.46
N HIS A 29 10.13 -15.09 -3.99
CA HIS A 29 11.55 -15.04 -3.74
C HIS A 29 11.71 -14.69 -2.26
N ALA A 30 12.43 -15.54 -1.54
CA ALA A 30 12.85 -15.25 -0.18
C ALA A 30 13.54 -13.88 -0.20
N ARG A 31 12.91 -12.89 0.46
CA ARG A 31 13.42 -11.52 0.50
C ARG A 31 14.82 -11.53 1.07
N LYS A 32 15.73 -10.73 0.52
CA LYS A 32 17.03 -10.56 1.16
C LYS A 32 16.81 -9.75 2.45
N PRO A 33 17.39 -10.17 3.59
CA PRO A 33 17.38 -9.33 4.79
C PRO A 33 17.89 -7.92 4.46
N GLY A 34 17.15 -6.88 4.86
CA GLY A 34 17.49 -5.49 4.55
C GLY A 34 16.91 -4.92 3.25
N GLU A 35 16.19 -5.72 2.46
CA GLU A 35 15.56 -5.25 1.21
C GLU A 35 14.27 -4.47 1.50
N LYS A 36 14.25 -3.19 1.10
CA LYS A 36 13.04 -2.36 1.19
C LYS A 36 12.00 -2.83 0.18
N THR A 37 10.74 -2.88 0.60
CA THR A 37 9.64 -3.36 -0.24
C THR A 37 8.55 -2.32 -0.35
N GLU A 38 8.02 -2.15 -1.55
CA GLU A 38 6.86 -1.31 -1.80
C GLU A 38 5.57 -2.11 -1.68
N ILE A 39 4.53 -1.51 -1.11
CA ILE A 39 3.15 -1.95 -1.29
C ILE A 39 2.53 -1.10 -2.39
N PHE A 40 2.22 -1.72 -3.52
CA PHE A 40 1.50 -1.09 -4.62
C PHE A 40 0.00 -1.41 -4.50
N VAL A 41 -0.84 -0.39 -4.52
CA VAL A 41 -2.31 -0.53 -4.61
C VAL A 41 -2.69 -0.16 -6.03
N ASP A 42 -3.49 -1.01 -6.69
CA ASP A 42 -3.86 -0.79 -8.08
C ASP A 42 -4.65 0.53 -8.26
N GLY A 43 -4.25 1.33 -9.24
CA GLY A 43 -4.79 2.67 -9.46
C GLY A 43 -4.42 3.73 -8.41
N ALA A 44 -3.51 3.43 -7.47
CA ALA A 44 -3.02 4.43 -6.53
C ALA A 44 -2.08 5.42 -7.21
N VAL A 45 -2.33 6.71 -6.99
CA VAL A 45 -1.52 7.83 -7.49
C VAL A 45 -0.69 8.50 -6.39
N ALA A 46 -1.03 8.26 -5.12
CA ALA A 46 -0.29 8.72 -3.96
C ALA A 46 -0.66 7.91 -2.71
N TYR A 47 0.04 8.16 -1.61
CA TYR A 47 -0.25 7.61 -0.29
C TYR A 47 -0.29 8.73 0.74
N GLN A 48 -1.13 8.61 1.76
CA GLN A 48 -1.19 9.57 2.85
C GLN A 48 -1.14 8.89 4.22
N LEU A 49 -0.36 9.47 5.12
CA LEU A 49 -0.37 9.10 6.54
C LEU A 49 -1.34 10.03 7.26
N ARG A 50 -2.34 9.49 7.94
CA ARG A 50 -3.33 10.26 8.70
C ARG A 50 -3.48 9.80 10.14
N LEU A 51 -4.09 10.67 10.95
CA LEU A 51 -4.46 10.39 12.33
C LEU A 51 -5.86 9.80 12.46
N ILE A 52 -6.01 8.81 13.33
CA ILE A 52 -7.29 8.29 13.81
C ILE A 52 -7.52 8.80 15.24
N PRO A 53 -8.73 9.31 15.58
CA PRO A 53 -9.92 9.41 14.74
C PRO A 53 -10.07 10.74 13.98
N SER A 54 -9.16 11.71 14.16
CA SER A 54 -9.36 13.08 13.64
C SER A 54 -9.29 13.20 12.11
N ASN A 55 -8.80 12.18 11.40
CA ASN A 55 -8.55 12.15 9.97
C ASN A 55 -7.60 13.25 9.45
N ASN A 56 -6.83 13.88 10.34
CA ASN A 56 -5.82 14.85 9.94
C ASN A 56 -4.69 14.15 9.19
N VAL A 57 -4.40 14.61 7.97
CA VAL A 57 -3.25 14.16 7.18
C VAL A 57 -1.98 14.74 7.77
N LEU A 58 -1.02 13.88 8.07
CA LEU A 58 0.30 14.22 8.59
C LEU A 58 1.31 14.42 7.46
N ALA A 59 1.23 13.59 6.42
CA ALA A 59 2.13 13.61 5.27
C ALA A 59 1.51 12.87 4.08
N THR A 60 1.98 13.20 2.89
CA THR A 60 1.62 12.56 1.61
C THR A 60 2.90 12.14 0.89
N PHE A 61 2.82 11.02 0.17
CA PHE A 61 3.95 10.35 -0.46
C PHE A 61 3.57 9.86 -1.85
N GLU A 62 4.53 9.77 -2.76
CA GLU A 62 4.33 9.15 -4.07
C GLU A 62 4.43 7.63 -3.97
N SER A 63 5.25 7.12 -3.05
CA SER A 63 5.47 5.69 -2.82
C SER A 63 5.37 5.34 -1.34
N THR A 64 4.99 4.10 -1.05
CA THR A 64 5.09 3.57 0.31
C THR A 64 6.53 3.39 0.79
N LEU A 65 7.51 3.31 -0.11
CA LEU A 65 8.95 3.29 0.24
C LEU A 65 9.37 4.55 1.01
N ASP A 66 8.80 5.69 0.64
CA ASP A 66 9.03 6.97 1.32
C ASP A 66 8.22 7.08 2.62
N ALA A 67 7.06 6.43 2.66
CA ALA A 67 6.18 6.44 3.83
C ALA A 67 6.77 5.65 5.01
N TRP A 68 7.44 4.50 4.77
CA TRP A 68 7.96 3.63 5.84
C TRP A 68 8.86 4.34 6.86
N PRO A 69 9.95 5.04 6.47
CA PRO A 69 10.80 5.71 7.44
C PRO A 69 10.05 6.81 8.20
N VAL A 70 9.09 7.51 7.57
CA VAL A 70 8.31 8.56 8.25
C VAL A 70 7.33 7.98 9.27
N ILE A 71 6.70 6.85 8.97
CA ILE A 71 5.84 6.12 9.92
C ILE A 71 6.65 5.70 11.14
N ILE A 72 7.82 5.10 10.93
CA ILE A 72 8.70 4.63 12.01
C ILE A 72 9.17 5.81 12.87
N ALA A 73 9.67 6.88 12.25
CA ALA A 73 10.10 8.08 12.96
C ALA A 73 8.95 8.73 13.76
N THR A 74 7.73 8.72 13.22
CA THR A 74 6.54 9.22 13.91
C THR A 74 6.23 8.41 15.17
N ILE A 75 6.37 7.09 15.10
CA ILE A 75 6.17 6.18 16.24
C ILE A 75 7.27 6.36 17.28
N GLU A 76 8.53 6.44 16.85
CA GLU A 76 9.69 6.64 17.72
C GLU A 76 9.70 8.01 18.40
N ALA A 77 9.07 9.01 17.79
CA ALA A 77 8.77 10.30 18.41
C ALA A 77 7.68 10.23 19.51
N GLY A 78 7.18 9.04 19.85
CA GLY A 78 6.24 8.79 20.94
C GLY A 78 4.77 8.72 20.51
N ARG A 79 4.46 8.78 19.20
CA ARG A 79 3.08 8.62 18.74
C ARG A 79 2.66 7.15 18.77
N SER A 80 1.48 6.88 19.32
CA SER A 80 0.97 5.50 19.33
C SER A 80 0.61 5.03 17.92
N PRO A 81 1.08 3.86 17.48
CA PRO A 81 0.69 3.25 16.20
C PRO A 81 -0.83 3.13 16.04
N ARG A 82 -1.57 2.92 17.14
CA ARG A 82 -3.05 2.85 17.19
C ARG A 82 -3.74 4.10 16.64
N THR A 83 -3.03 5.22 16.57
CA THR A 83 -3.55 6.50 16.07
C THR A 83 -3.18 6.78 14.63
N LEU A 84 -2.50 5.86 13.93
CA LEU A 84 -2.02 6.05 12.57
C LEU A 84 -2.78 5.16 11.58
N ALA A 85 -3.05 5.72 10.41
CA ALA A 85 -3.47 4.98 9.23
C ALA A 85 -2.72 5.48 8.00
N LEU A 86 -2.35 4.53 7.14
CA LEU A 86 -1.83 4.80 5.80
C LEU A 86 -2.95 4.47 4.82
N ASP A 87 -3.33 5.45 4.02
CA ASP A 87 -4.28 5.26 2.93
C ASP A 87 -3.57 5.44 1.57
N ALA A 88 -4.04 4.73 0.55
CA ALA A 88 -3.72 4.96 -0.85
C ALA A 88 -4.76 5.92 -1.42
N ILE A 89 -4.31 6.91 -2.18
CA ILE A 89 -5.17 7.83 -2.92
C ILE A 89 -5.28 7.30 -4.34
N LEU A 90 -6.50 6.97 -4.76
CA LEU A 90 -6.80 6.44 -6.08
C LEU A 90 -6.95 7.57 -7.11
N ILE A 91 -6.91 7.22 -8.38
CA ILE A 91 -7.02 8.16 -9.51
C ILE A 91 -8.33 8.97 -9.51
N ASP A 92 -9.41 8.43 -8.93
CA ASP A 92 -10.70 9.11 -8.76
C ASP A 92 -10.76 10.03 -7.53
N GLY A 93 -9.65 10.13 -6.79
CA GLY A 93 -9.51 10.94 -5.58
C GLY A 93 -10.02 10.27 -4.31
N THR A 94 -10.49 9.03 -4.37
CA THR A 94 -10.89 8.27 -3.17
C THR A 94 -9.68 7.77 -2.40
N ALA A 95 -9.85 7.58 -1.09
CA ALA A 95 -8.81 7.06 -0.20
C ALA A 95 -9.17 5.64 0.25
N GLU A 96 -8.29 4.68 -0.02
CA GLU A 96 -8.42 3.29 0.40
C GLU A 96 -7.41 2.96 1.51
N LEU A 97 -7.85 2.25 2.54
CA LEU A 97 -6.98 1.92 3.67
C LEU A 97 -5.95 0.85 3.28
N VAL A 98 -4.65 1.19 3.32
CA VAL A 98 -3.55 0.23 3.17
C VAL A 98 -3.36 -0.53 4.49
N SER A 99 -3.19 0.20 5.59
CA SER A 99 -3.09 -0.38 6.93
C SER A 99 -3.28 0.66 8.02
N ALA A 100 -3.59 0.20 9.23
CA ALA A 100 -3.73 1.05 10.40
C ALA A 100 -3.24 0.36 11.67
N GLY A 101 -3.01 1.18 12.70
CA GLY A 101 -2.76 0.68 14.04
C GLY A 101 -1.41 -0.04 14.18
N PRO A 102 -1.29 -0.97 15.14
CA PRO A 102 -0.07 -1.76 15.34
C PRO A 102 0.34 -2.57 14.10
N ARG A 103 -0.62 -2.92 13.22
CA ARG A 103 -0.31 -3.62 11.97
C ARG A 103 0.49 -2.73 11.01
N LEU A 104 0.21 -1.43 10.99
CA LEU A 104 0.95 -0.47 10.17
C LEU A 104 2.41 -0.36 10.60
N GLU A 105 2.70 -0.34 11.90
CA GLU A 105 4.08 -0.35 12.41
C GLU A 105 4.84 -1.58 11.93
N MET A 106 4.23 -2.76 12.06
CA MET A 106 4.82 -4.02 11.60
C MET A 106 5.16 -3.97 10.10
N TRP A 107 4.20 -3.53 9.27
CA TRP A 107 4.44 -3.38 7.82
C TRP A 107 5.54 -2.37 7.53
N ALA A 108 5.55 -1.23 8.21
CA ALA A 108 6.56 -0.21 8.00
C ALA A 108 7.97 -0.73 8.32
N ARG A 109 8.16 -1.38 9.48
CA ARG A 109 9.48 -1.94 9.85
C ARG A 109 9.91 -3.04 8.89
N HIS A 110 9.04 -4.02 8.65
CA HIS A 110 9.32 -5.14 7.76
C HIS A 110 9.66 -4.68 6.32
N ASN A 111 8.91 -3.71 5.79
CA ASN A 111 9.13 -3.21 4.44
C ASN A 111 10.21 -2.12 4.36
N ASN A 112 10.67 -1.56 5.48
CA ASN A 112 11.86 -0.70 5.55
C ASN A 112 13.16 -1.53 5.64
N GLY A 113 13.07 -2.86 5.64
CA GLY A 113 14.21 -3.76 5.75
C GLY A 113 14.68 -4.01 7.18
N GLU A 114 13.90 -3.61 8.19
CA GLU A 114 14.21 -3.92 9.59
C GLU A 114 13.82 -5.38 9.92
N PRO A 115 14.55 -6.03 10.84
CA PRO A 115 14.13 -7.32 11.37
C PRO A 115 12.73 -7.20 11.96
N ASN A 116 11.82 -8.11 11.60
CA ASN A 116 10.46 -8.09 12.15
C ASN A 116 10.52 -8.22 13.69
N PRO A 117 10.07 -7.22 14.46
CA PRO A 117 10.13 -7.28 15.93
C PRO A 117 9.24 -8.38 16.53
N TYR A 118 8.35 -8.98 15.71
CA TYR A 118 7.44 -10.05 16.11
C TYR A 118 7.86 -11.45 15.59
N GLY A 119 9.02 -11.56 14.92
CA GLY A 119 9.55 -12.80 14.33
C GLY A 119 8.87 -13.25 13.04
N ASP A 120 9.47 -14.24 12.35
CA ASP A 120 8.99 -14.80 11.07
C ASP A 120 7.69 -15.62 11.17
N LEU A 121 7.14 -15.79 12.38
CA LEU A 121 5.96 -16.60 12.68
C LEU A 121 4.68 -16.17 11.91
N TRP A 122 4.63 -14.95 11.38
CA TRP A 122 3.50 -14.48 10.55
C TRP A 122 3.71 -14.65 9.04
N ALA A 123 4.94 -14.91 8.58
CA ALA A 123 5.17 -15.35 7.20
C ALA A 123 4.67 -16.80 6.98
N GLU A 124 4.53 -17.57 8.06
CA GLU A 124 4.01 -18.94 8.10
C GLU A 124 2.50 -19.04 8.39
N MET A 125 1.79 -17.93 8.57
CA MET A 125 0.35 -18.02 8.81
C MET A 125 -0.38 -18.59 7.59
N PRO A 126 -1.08 -19.73 7.73
CA PRO A 126 -1.82 -20.30 6.62
C PRO A 126 -2.93 -19.32 6.25
N ARG A 127 -2.87 -18.79 5.02
CA ARG A 127 -4.03 -18.14 4.42
C ARG A 127 -5.13 -19.21 4.42
N ARG A 128 -6.21 -19.02 5.19
CA ARG A 128 -7.44 -19.77 4.95
C ARG A 128 -7.86 -19.43 3.52
N VAL A 129 -7.58 -20.35 2.60
CA VAL A 129 -8.26 -20.41 1.33
C VAL A 129 -9.74 -20.48 1.71
N ALA A 130 -10.51 -19.49 1.29
CA ALA A 130 -11.95 -19.60 1.36
C ALA A 130 -12.32 -20.81 0.51
N GLU A 131 -12.59 -21.94 1.18
CA GLU A 131 -13.19 -23.10 0.54
C GLU A 131 -14.52 -22.60 -0.03
N THR A 132 -14.55 -22.44 -1.34
CA THR A 132 -15.81 -22.27 -2.07
C THR A 132 -16.47 -23.63 -2.04
N VAL A 133 -17.37 -23.82 -1.09
CA VAL A 133 -18.25 -25.01 -1.05
C VAL A 133 -19.15 -24.93 -2.28
N ALA A 134 -19.10 -25.99 -3.08
CA ALA A 134 -19.90 -26.21 -4.29
C ALA A 134 -21.39 -26.40 -3.99
#